data_AF-X0VS18-F1
#
_entry.id   AF-X0VS18-F1
#
_cell.length_a   1.000
_cell.length_b   1.000
_cell.length_c   1.000
_cell.angle_alpha   90.00
_cell.angle_beta   90.00
_cell.angle_gamma   90.00
#
_symmetry.space_group_name_H-M   'P 1'
#
loop_
_entity.id
_entity.type
_entity.pdbx_description
1 polymer ?
#
loop_
_entity_poly.entity_id
_entity_poly.type
_entity_poly.pdbx_seq_one_letter_code
_entity_poly.pdbx_strand_id
1 'polypeptide(L)'
;MPYLGIDPTCGPQRPSAFAVLDDQGRLHDLGLVHDDDDILVLASRWRPRYLAIDAPLSLPEGMCCLEESCPCAPASPDGLKAAERALLKEGIGLFRTTKRSIIKAMVYRAIGLRRTL
;
A
#
# COMPACT_ATOMS: atom_id res chain seq x y z
N MET A 1 19.26 -12.66 1.46
CA MET A 1 18.55 -11.75 0.53
C MET A 1 17.69 -10.79 1.35
N PRO A 2 17.67 -9.49 1.05
CA PRO A 2 16.96 -8.52 1.89
C PRO A 2 15.44 -8.54 1.65
N TYR A 3 14.69 -7.98 2.59
CA TYR A 3 13.28 -7.61 2.47
C TYR A 3 13.16 -6.09 2.52
N LEU A 4 12.25 -5.51 1.76
CA LEU A 4 12.00 -4.07 1.74
C LEU A 4 10.56 -3.81 2.19
N GLY A 5 10.36 -2.98 3.20
CA GLY A 5 9.05 -2.46 3.60
C GLY A 5 8.96 -0.97 3.28
N ILE A 6 7.82 -0.52 2.75
CA ILE A 6 7.49 0.87 2.45
C ILE A 6 6.24 1.25 3.23
N ASP A 7 6.29 2.34 3.99
CA ASP A 7 5.14 3.03 4.57
C ASP A 7 4.88 4.31 3.74
N PRO A 8 3.97 4.23 2.74
CA PRO A 8 3.75 5.32 1.81
C PRO A 8 2.91 6.43 2.44
N THR A 9 3.23 7.67 2.08
CA THR A 9 2.32 8.81 2.27
C THR A 9 1.41 9.01 1.06
N CYS A 10 0.45 9.94 1.13
CA CYS A 10 -0.44 10.22 0.00
C CYS A 10 0.26 10.83 -1.23
N GLY A 11 1.48 11.36 -1.10
CA GLY A 11 2.19 12.02 -2.19
C GLY A 11 3.46 12.74 -1.73
N PRO A 12 4.18 13.41 -2.66
CA PRO A 12 5.56 13.87 -2.45
C PRO A 12 5.73 15.01 -1.45
N GLN A 13 4.62 15.63 -1.02
CA GLN A 13 4.65 16.68 0.01
C GLN A 13 5.11 16.16 1.38
N ARG A 14 5.03 14.84 1.61
CA ARG A 14 5.57 14.18 2.81
C ARG A 14 6.34 12.93 2.39
N PRO A 15 7.55 12.72 2.91
CA PRO A 15 8.32 11.54 2.56
C PRO A 15 7.64 10.27 3.05
N SER A 16 7.79 9.19 2.28
CA SER A 16 7.44 7.82 2.65
C SER A 16 8.62 7.20 3.40
N ALA A 17 8.35 6.40 4.43
CA ALA A 17 9.40 5.71 5.16
C ALA A 17 9.68 4.34 4.51
N PHE A 18 10.92 3.88 4.61
CA PHE A 18 11.29 2.53 4.23
C PHE A 18 12.16 1.86 5.28
N ALA A 19 12.08 0.54 5.36
CA ALA A 19 12.97 -0.29 6.14
C ALA A 19 13.47 -1.47 5.31
N VAL A 20 14.75 -1.79 5.43
CA VAL A 20 15.36 -2.97 4.81
C VAL A 20 15.76 -3.94 5.90
N LEU A 21 15.28 -5.17 5.80
CA LEU A 21 15.63 -6.25 6.72
C LEU A 21 16.53 -7.27 5.99
N ASP A 22 17.48 -7.87 6.70
CA ASP A 22 18.20 -9.04 6.20
C ASP A 22 17.37 -10.33 6.32
N ASP A 23 17.96 -11.48 5.95
CA ASP A 23 17.27 -12.77 6.01
C ASP A 23 17.00 -13.28 7.43
N GLN A 24 17.63 -12.68 8.44
CA GLN A 24 17.43 -12.98 9.86
C GLN A 24 16.45 -11.99 10.51
N GLY A 25 15.86 -11.08 9.73
CA GLY A 25 14.94 -10.06 10.23
C GLY A 25 15.63 -8.90 10.93
N ARG A 26 16.95 -8.73 10.78
CA ARG A 26 17.67 -7.59 11.36
C ARG A 26 17.56 -6.38 10.47
N LEU A 27 17.38 -5.21 11.08
CA LEU A 27 17.36 -3.95 10.38
C LEU A 27 18.74 -3.65 9.76
N HIS A 28 18.76 -3.52 8.44
CA HIS A 28 19.96 -3.25 7.66
C HIS A 28 20.00 -1.80 7.17
N ASP A 29 18.85 -1.22 6.81
CA ASP A 29 18.74 0.19 6.44
C ASP A 29 17.35 0.74 6.82
N LEU A 30 17.26 2.03 7.08
CA LEU A 30 16.04 2.74 7.42
C LEU A 30 16.16 4.19 6.92
N GLY A 31 15.12 4.68 6.26
CA GLY A 31 15.16 6.05 5.77
C GLY A 31 13.85 6.55 5.21
N LEU A 32 13.97 7.65 4.47
CA LEU A 32 12.87 8.39 3.88
C LEU A 32 13.11 8.55 2.38
N VAL A 33 12.04 8.48 1.60
CA VAL A 33 12.01 8.72 0.14
C VAL A 33 10.84 9.63 -0.21
N HIS A 34 11.00 10.49 -1.21
CA HIS A 34 10.03 11.56 -1.47
C HIS A 34 9.02 11.17 -2.53
N ASP A 35 9.47 10.56 -3.62
CA ASP A 35 8.62 10.20 -4.74
C ASP A 35 8.65 8.71 -5.08
N ASP A 36 7.91 8.34 -6.12
CA ASP A 36 7.82 6.95 -6.56
C ASP A 36 9.09 6.49 -7.28
N ASP A 37 9.83 7.40 -7.91
CA ASP A 37 11.09 7.07 -8.59
C ASP A 37 12.17 6.69 -7.57
N ASP A 38 12.23 7.38 -6.42
CA ASP A 38 13.08 7.00 -5.29
C ASP A 38 12.78 5.57 -4.82
N ILE A 39 11.50 5.18 -4.75
CA ILE A 39 11.07 3.82 -4.36
C ILE A 39 11.55 2.79 -5.40
N LEU A 40 11.43 3.10 -6.70
CA LEU A 40 11.91 2.23 -7.78
C LEU A 40 13.44 2.07 -7.74
N VAL A 41 14.17 3.14 -7.46
CA VAL A 41 15.63 3.12 -7.27
C VAL A 41 16.00 2.27 -6.06
N LEU A 42 15.29 2.40 -4.94
CA LEU A 42 15.49 1.56 -3.75
C LEU A 42 15.25 0.08 -4.06
N ALA A 43 14.13 -0.25 -4.71
CA ALA A 43 13.81 -1.63 -5.08
C ALA A 43 14.89 -2.23 -6.00
N SER A 44 15.37 -1.44 -6.98
CA SER A 44 16.43 -1.83 -7.90
C SER A 44 17.78 -2.00 -7.21
N ARG A 45 18.12 -1.12 -6.26
CA ARG A 45 19.35 -1.17 -5.47
C ARG A 45 19.40 -2.40 -4.57
N TRP A 46 18.33 -2.65 -3.83
CA TRP A 46 18.28 -3.71 -2.81
C TRP A 46 17.94 -5.08 -3.40
N ARG A 47 17.24 -5.13 -4.53
CA ARG A 47 16.73 -6.37 -5.17
C ARG A 47 16.13 -7.32 -4.12
N PRO A 48 15.13 -6.85 -3.35
CA PRO A 48 14.62 -7.59 -2.22
C PRO A 48 13.92 -8.87 -2.68
N ARG A 49 13.88 -9.88 -1.80
CA ARG A 49 13.10 -11.09 -2.02
C ARG A 49 11.60 -10.78 -2.04
N TYR A 50 11.15 -9.90 -1.15
CA TYR A 50 9.80 -9.35 -1.14
C TYR A 50 9.84 -7.87 -0.82
N LEU A 51 8.94 -7.14 -1.47
CA LEU A 51 8.65 -5.74 -1.19
C LEU A 51 7.24 -5.65 -0.61
N ALA A 52 7.14 -5.19 0.64
CA ALA A 52 5.88 -4.92 1.31
C ALA A 52 5.55 -3.43 1.22
N ILE A 53 4.31 -3.10 0.91
CA ILE A 53 3.79 -1.73 0.89
C ILE A 53 2.64 -1.67 1.89
N ASP A 54 2.75 -0.78 2.88
CA ASP A 54 1.70 -0.57 3.90
C ASP A 54 0.55 0.29 3.36
N ALA A 55 -0.10 -0.21 2.31
CA ALA A 55 -1.29 0.39 1.73
C ALA A 55 -2.11 -0.64 0.94
N PRO A 56 -3.42 -0.40 0.73
CA PRO A 56 -4.21 -1.22 -0.18
C PRO A 56 -3.66 -1.17 -1.61
N LEU A 57 -3.29 -2.34 -2.16
CA LEU A 57 -2.74 -2.48 -3.52
C LEU A 57 -3.76 -2.86 -4.59
N SER A 58 -5.05 -2.76 -4.25
CA SER A 58 -6.16 -3.08 -5.14
C SER A 58 -7.46 -2.45 -4.64
N LEU A 59 -8.39 -2.29 -5.58
CA LEU A 59 -9.76 -1.91 -5.28
C LEU A 59 -10.55 -3.14 -4.80
N PRO A 60 -11.62 -2.95 -4.01
CA PRO A 60 -12.60 -3.99 -3.78
C PRO A 60 -13.17 -4.52 -5.11
N GLU A 61 -13.47 -5.81 -5.15
CA GLU A 61 -14.13 -6.44 -6.30
C GLU A 61 -15.44 -5.70 -6.62
N GLY A 62 -15.73 -5.50 -7.91
CA GLY A 62 -16.90 -4.72 -8.38
C GLY A 62 -16.66 -3.20 -8.50
N MET A 63 -15.59 -2.66 -7.92
CA MET A 63 -15.23 -1.25 -8.06
C MET A 63 -14.18 -1.02 -9.14
N CYS A 64 -14.43 -0.07 -10.04
CA CYS A 64 -13.43 0.39 -11.02
C CYS A 64 -12.61 1.60 -10.54
N CYS A 65 -13.13 2.33 -9.54
CA CYS A 65 -12.49 3.49 -8.93
C CYS A 65 -13.06 3.76 -7.53
N LEU A 66 -12.46 4.71 -6.82
CA LEU A 66 -12.91 5.23 -5.54
C LEU A 66 -13.66 6.57 -5.66
N GLU A 67 -14.12 6.94 -6.86
CA GLU A 67 -14.84 8.21 -7.07
C GLU A 67 -16.34 8.08 -6.78
N GLU A 68 -16.86 8.98 -5.94
CA GLU A 68 -18.26 9.02 -5.49
C GLU A 68 -19.25 9.26 -6.62
N SER A 69 -18.85 9.96 -7.68
CA SER A 69 -19.66 10.21 -8.86
C SER A 69 -19.85 8.98 -9.76
N CYS A 70 -18.99 7.96 -9.62
CA CYS A 70 -19.09 6.73 -10.41
C CYS A 70 -20.14 5.77 -9.81
N PRO A 71 -20.95 5.07 -10.60
CA PRO A 71 -21.95 4.14 -10.05
C PRO A 71 -21.36 2.77 -9.62
N CYS A 72 -20.08 2.48 -9.87
CA CYS A 72 -19.50 1.20 -9.46
C CYS A 72 -19.57 1.01 -7.95
N ALA A 73 -19.80 -0.24 -7.52
CA ALA A 73 -20.03 -0.60 -6.13
C ALA A 73 -19.30 -1.90 -5.80
N PRO A 74 -18.89 -2.10 -4.54
CA PRO A 74 -18.26 -3.35 -4.14
C PRO A 74 -19.24 -4.52 -4.29
N ALA A 75 -18.73 -5.67 -4.73
CA ALA A 75 -19.50 -6.90 -4.86
C ALA A 75 -19.87 -7.49 -3.49
N SER A 76 -19.05 -7.25 -2.45
CA SER A 76 -19.35 -7.73 -1.11
C SER A 76 -20.36 -6.80 -0.40
N PRO A 77 -21.33 -7.36 0.36
CA PRO A 77 -22.33 -6.55 1.06
C PRO A 77 -21.74 -5.58 2.10
N ASP A 78 -20.61 -5.95 2.71
CA ASP A 78 -19.89 -5.13 3.68
C ASP A 78 -18.96 -4.08 3.03
N GLY A 79 -18.76 -4.16 1.72
CA GLY A 79 -17.85 -3.32 0.95
C GLY A 79 -16.37 -3.57 1.20
N LEU A 80 -16.00 -4.66 1.88
CA LEU A 80 -14.64 -4.98 2.30
C LEU A 80 -13.98 -6.05 1.44
N LYS A 81 -12.66 -5.97 1.30
CA LYS A 81 -11.83 -7.07 0.79
C LYS A 81 -11.71 -8.18 1.84
N ALA A 82 -11.39 -9.39 1.39
CA ALA A 82 -11.15 -10.53 2.28
C ALA A 82 -10.09 -10.24 3.34
N ALA A 83 -8.99 -9.57 2.96
CA ALA A 83 -7.94 -9.17 3.90
C ALA A 83 -8.44 -8.16 4.95
N GLU A 84 -9.26 -7.17 4.56
CA GLU A 84 -9.83 -6.20 5.50
C GLU A 84 -10.78 -6.87 6.49
N ARG A 85 -11.62 -7.81 6.02
CA ARG A 85 -12.46 -8.63 6.91
C ARG A 85 -11.64 -9.43 7.91
N ALA A 86 -10.56 -10.08 7.46
CA ALA A 86 -9.72 -10.90 8.31
C ALA A 86 -9.07 -10.06 9.42
N LEU A 87 -8.47 -8.91 9.08
CA LEU A 87 -7.87 -8.01 10.06
C LEU A 87 -8.89 -7.47 11.08
N LEU A 88 -10.07 -7.04 10.62
CA LEU A 88 -11.12 -6.55 11.51
C LEU A 88 -11.66 -7.64 12.45
N LYS A 89 -11.74 -8.90 11.98
CA LYS A 89 -12.15 -10.04 12.81
C LYS A 89 -11.18 -10.29 13.96
N GLU A 90 -9.88 -10.04 13.74
CA GLU A 90 -8.83 -10.11 14.76
C GLU A 90 -8.74 -8.84 15.63
N GLY A 91 -9.65 -7.88 15.46
CA GLY A 91 -9.66 -6.63 16.23
C GLY A 91 -8.61 -5.60 15.78
N ILE A 92 -8.00 -5.79 14.59
CA ILE A 92 -7.01 -4.86 14.05
C ILE A 92 -7.72 -3.73 13.30
N GLY A 93 -7.56 -2.50 13.80
CA GLY A 93 -8.11 -1.31 13.17
C GLY A 93 -7.41 -0.97 11.85
N LEU A 94 -8.19 -0.56 10.84
CA LEU A 94 -7.67 -0.14 9.53
C LEU A 94 -8.58 0.86 8.83
N PHE A 95 -8.02 1.65 7.93
CA PHE A 95 -8.79 2.49 7.01
C PHE A 95 -9.39 1.63 5.89
N ARG A 96 -10.71 1.65 5.76
CA ARG A 96 -11.42 0.87 4.74
C ARG A 96 -11.18 1.46 3.36
N THR A 97 -10.99 0.59 2.37
CA THR A 97 -10.83 0.99 0.97
C THR A 97 -12.18 1.29 0.33
N THR A 98 -12.72 2.47 0.60
CA THR A 98 -14.03 2.91 0.11
C THR A 98 -13.93 4.26 -0.58
N LYS A 99 -14.99 4.69 -1.27
CA LYS A 99 -15.05 5.98 -1.97
C LYS A 99 -14.89 7.20 -1.05
N ARG A 100 -15.27 7.06 0.23
CA ARG A 100 -15.17 8.10 1.26
C ARG A 100 -13.93 7.95 2.15
N SER A 101 -12.98 7.10 1.76
CA SER A 101 -11.77 6.88 2.55
C SER A 101 -10.85 8.09 2.50
N ILE A 102 -10.36 8.53 3.65
CA ILE A 102 -9.38 9.63 3.74
C ILE A 102 -8.03 9.27 3.09
N ILE A 103 -7.75 7.97 2.94
CA ILE A 103 -6.54 7.46 2.30
C ILE A 103 -6.71 7.22 0.79
N LYS A 104 -7.78 7.72 0.16
CA LYS A 104 -8.08 7.47 -1.27
C LYS A 104 -6.87 7.74 -2.19
N ALA A 105 -6.18 8.87 -2.00
CA ALA A 105 -4.99 9.22 -2.80
C ALA A 105 -3.86 8.20 -2.63
N MET A 106 -3.60 7.76 -1.40
CA MET A 106 -2.60 6.74 -1.08
C MET A 106 -2.93 5.39 -1.72
N VAL A 107 -4.21 4.99 -1.75
CA VAL A 107 -4.64 3.76 -2.42
C VAL A 107 -4.33 3.80 -3.92
N TYR A 108 -4.67 4.91 -4.60
CA TYR A 108 -4.35 5.02 -6.03
C TYR A 108 -2.86 5.01 -6.30
N ARG A 109 -2.06 5.74 -5.49
CA ARG A 109 -0.60 5.73 -5.55
C ARG A 109 -0.05 4.31 -5.40
N ALA A 110 -0.49 3.58 -4.37
CA ALA A 110 -0.02 2.22 -4.09
C ALA A 110 -0.42 1.21 -5.19
N ILE A 111 -1.62 1.34 -5.78
CA ILE A 111 -2.02 0.58 -6.97
C ILE A 111 -1.10 0.88 -8.17
N GLY A 112 -0.69 2.14 -8.33
CA GLY A 112 0.30 2.56 -9.33
C GLY A 112 1.65 1.88 -9.11
N LEU A 113 2.21 1.99 -7.91
CA LEU A 113 3.48 1.37 -7.51
C LEU A 113 3.50 -0.15 -7.73
N ARG A 114 2.40 -0.85 -7.41
CA ARG A 114 2.29 -2.30 -7.65
C ARG A 114 2.42 -2.69 -9.13
N ARG A 115 2.11 -1.79 -10.06
CA ARG A 115 2.21 -2.07 -11.51
C ARG A 115 3.62 -1.88 -12.04
N THR A 116 4.48 -1.17 -11.32
CA THR A 116 5.84 -0.80 -11.73
C THR A 116 6.93 -1.58 -11.01
N LEU A 117 6.67 -2.07 -9.80
CA LEU A 117 7.54 -2.93 -8.98
C LEU A 117 7.36 -4.42 -9.29
#